data_AF-A0A5B7D297-F1
#
_entry.id   AF-A0A5B7D297-F1
#
_cell.length_a   1.000
_cell.length_b   1.000
_cell.length_c   1.000
_cell.angle_alpha   90.00
_cell.angle_beta   90.00
_cell.angle_gamma   90.00
#
_symmetry.space_group_name_H-M   'P 1'
#
loop_
_entity.id
_entity.type
_entity.pdbx_description
1 polymer ?
#
loop_
_entity_poly.entity_id
_entity_poly.type
_entity_poly.pdbx_seq_one_letter_code
_entity_poly.pdbx_strand_id
1 'polypeptide(L)' 'MPPKRPATSTAMSPSIAKKTSKSLTLEVKLDIIYRHERGEKTNSIARNHGLTPSTVSIIFKSADSIKKAEV' A
#
# COMPACT_ATOMS: atom_id res chain seq x y z
N MET A 1 -38.97 31.90 4.77
CA MET A 1 -38.25 31.22 3.66
C MET A 1 -36.82 30.95 4.09
N PRO A 2 -36.26 29.74 3.94
CA PRO A 2 -34.87 29.49 4.29
C PRO A 2 -33.95 29.87 3.11
N PRO A 3 -32.73 30.39 3.36
CA PRO A 3 -31.83 30.84 2.30
C PRO A 3 -31.19 29.66 1.55
N LYS A 4 -30.98 29.85 0.24
CA LYS A 4 -30.26 28.94 -0.68
C LYS A 4 -28.86 28.64 -0.14
N ARG A 5 -28.58 27.35 0.12
CA ARG A 5 -27.22 26.88 0.42
C ARG A 5 -26.37 26.92 -0.86
N PRO A 6 -25.17 27.51 -0.86
CA PRO A 6 -24.25 27.37 -1.99
C PRO A 6 -23.75 25.92 -2.06
N ALA A 7 -23.81 25.33 -3.25
CA ALA A 7 -23.21 24.05 -3.57
C ALA A 7 -21.69 24.22 -3.73
N THR A 8 -20.99 24.41 -2.62
CA THR A 8 -19.53 24.35 -2.62
C THR A 8 -19.12 22.89 -2.70
N SER A 9 -18.85 22.44 -3.92
CA SER A 9 -18.10 21.22 -4.18
C SER A 9 -16.73 21.36 -3.52
N THR A 10 -16.60 20.83 -2.31
CA THR A 10 -15.30 20.58 -1.70
C THR A 10 -15.27 19.10 -1.38
N ALA A 11 -15.14 18.29 -2.43
CA ALA A 11 -14.53 16.97 -2.31
C ALA A 11 -13.03 17.16 -2.00
N MET A 12 -12.72 17.72 -0.82
CA MET A 12 -11.42 17.49 -0.20
C MET A 12 -11.43 16.05 0.25
N SER A 13 -11.00 15.17 -0.66
CA SER A 13 -10.46 13.87 -0.29
C SER A 13 -9.49 14.12 0.86
N PRO A 14 -9.63 13.47 2.04
CA PRO A 14 -8.61 13.59 3.05
C PRO A 14 -7.32 13.07 2.41
N SER A 15 -6.41 14.00 2.11
CA SER A 15 -5.01 13.70 1.89
C SER A 15 -4.62 12.87 3.09
N ILE A 16 -4.53 11.55 2.90
CA ILE A 16 -4.14 10.60 3.93
C ILE A 16 -2.84 11.16 4.45
N ALA A 17 -2.87 11.75 5.65
CA ALA A 17 -1.70 12.24 6.33
C ALA A 17 -0.71 11.10 6.28
N LYS A 18 0.34 11.26 5.46
CA LYS A 18 1.34 10.22 5.20
C LYS A 18 2.00 9.97 6.55
N LYS A 19 1.50 8.98 7.31
CA LYS A 19 2.24 8.37 8.41
C LYS A 19 3.59 8.05 7.81
N THR A 20 4.65 8.58 8.41
CA THR A 20 6.03 8.23 8.09
C THR A 20 6.18 6.74 8.37
N SER A 21 5.83 5.93 7.37
CA SER A 21 5.91 4.48 7.48
C SER A 21 7.38 4.14 7.67
N LYS A 22 7.67 3.29 8.67
CA LYS A 22 8.96 2.62 8.77
C LYS A 22 9.29 2.08 7.38
N SER A 23 10.44 2.48 6.83
CA SER A 23 10.88 1.99 5.52
C SER A 23 11.09 0.49 5.63
N LEU A 24 10.26 -0.29 4.95
CA LEU A 24 10.49 -1.72 4.80
C LEU A 24 11.83 -1.92 4.09
N THR A 25 12.66 -2.83 4.60
CA THR A 25 13.91 -3.21 3.94
C THR A 25 13.64 -3.87 2.58
N LEU A 26 14.62 -3.79 1.68
CA LEU A 26 14.50 -4.37 0.34
C LEU A 26 14.25 -5.88 0.40
N GLU A 27 14.95 -6.59 1.28
CA GLU A 27 14.82 -8.03 1.51
C GLU A 27 13.38 -8.45 1.85
N VAL A 28 12.72 -7.71 2.75
CA VAL A 28 11.34 -8.04 3.15
C VAL A 28 10.39 -7.82 1.97
N LYS A 29 10.61 -6.80 1.14
CA LYS A 29 9.79 -6.57 -0.06
C LYS A 29 9.98 -7.68 -1.09
N LEU A 30 11.22 -8.14 -1.28
CA LEU A 30 11.52 -9.25 -2.18
C LEU A 30 10.90 -10.56 -1.70
N ASP A 31 11.01 -10.89 -0.41
CA ASP A 31 10.37 -12.08 0.17
C ASP A 31 8.84 -12.07 -0.06
N ILE A 32 8.20 -10.92 0.15
CA ILE A 32 6.76 -10.73 -0.11
C ILE A 32 6.43 -11.01 -1.59
N ILE A 33 7.24 -10.51 -2.52
CA ILE A 33 7.04 -10.71 -3.97
C ILE A 33 7.21 -12.20 -4.32
N TYR A 34 8.30 -12.83 -3.90
CA TYR A 34 8.56 -14.23 -4.25
C TYR A 34 7.53 -15.19 -3.65
N ARG A 35 7.11 -14.98 -2.40
CA ARG A 35 6.03 -15.78 -1.79
C ARG A 35 4.73 -15.65 -2.57
N HIS A 36 4.41 -14.44 -3.03
CA HIS A 36 3.22 -14.23 -3.84
C HIS A 36 3.30 -14.93 -5.20
N GLU A 37 4.45 -14.89 -5.86
CA GLU A 37 4.70 -15.60 -7.12
C GLU A 37 4.65 -17.13 -6.95
N ARG A 38 5.00 -17.65 -5.77
CA ARG A 38 4.83 -19.05 -5.40
C ARG A 38 3.36 -19.44 -5.12
N GLY A 39 2.42 -18.50 -5.21
CA GLY A 39 0.99 -18.74 -5.01
C GLY A 39 0.53 -18.60 -3.55
N GLU A 40 1.35 -18.05 -2.65
CA GLU A 40 0.89 -17.77 -1.29
C GLU A 40 -0.19 -16.68 -1.28
N LYS A 41 -1.20 -16.88 -0.43
CA LYS A 41 -2.31 -15.92 -0.27
C LYS A 41 -1.81 -14.63 0.37
N THR A 42 -2.23 -13.49 -0.17
CA THR A 42 -1.84 -12.15 0.30
C THR A 42 -2.09 -11.92 1.79
N ASN A 43 -3.21 -12.43 2.34
CA ASN A 43 -3.52 -12.34 3.77
C ASN A 43 -2.55 -13.19 4.64
N SER A 44 -2.07 -14.32 4.11
CA SER A 44 -1.06 -15.14 4.79
C SER A 44 0.27 -14.39 4.87
N ILE A 45 0.71 -13.84 3.73
CA ILE A 45 1.95 -13.05 3.64
C ILE A 45 1.87 -11.82 4.56
N ALA A 46 0.75 -11.09 4.53
CA ALA A 46 0.54 -9.93 5.38
C ALA A 46 0.68 -10.29 6.87
N ARG A 47 0.04 -11.38 7.32
CA ARG A 47 0.13 -11.85 8.71
C ARG A 47 1.55 -12.27 9.09
N ASN A 48 2.26 -12.96 8.19
CA ASN A 48 3.63 -13.43 8.43
C ASN A 48 4.60 -12.27 8.71
N HIS A 49 4.44 -11.15 8.01
CA HIS A 49 5.30 -9.97 8.17
C HIS A 49 4.73 -8.89 9.11
N GLY A 50 3.59 -9.16 9.78
CA GLY A 50 2.94 -8.16 10.63
C GLY A 50 2.44 -6.92 9.86
N LEU A 51 2.10 -7.10 8.58
CA LEU A 51 1.64 -6.05 7.68
C LEU A 51 0.14 -6.11 7.45
N THR A 52 -0.41 -5.02 6.92
CA THR A 52 -1.77 -5.00 6.38
C THR A 52 -1.77 -5.48 4.92
N PRO A 53 -2.85 -6.12 4.45
CA PRO A 53 -2.98 -6.51 3.05
C PRO A 53 -2.82 -5.33 2.06
N SER A 54 -3.19 -4.12 2.49
CA SER A 54 -2.99 -2.89 1.71
C SER A 54 -1.52 -2.58 1.45
N THR A 55 -0.65 -2.76 2.44
CA THR A 55 0.80 -2.57 2.27
C THR A 55 1.38 -3.59 1.30
N VAL A 56 0.94 -4.86 1.40
CA VAL A 56 1.33 -5.92 0.47
C VAL A 56 0.93 -5.58 -0.97
N SER A 57 -0.27 -5.03 -1.18
CA SER A 57 -0.72 -4.57 -2.51
C SER A 57 0.14 -3.43 -3.06
N ILE A 58 0.55 -2.47 -2.22
CA ILE A 58 1.46 -1.39 -2.63
C ILE A 58 2.83 -1.94 -3.07
N ILE A 59 3.34 -2.95 -2.37
CA ILE A 59 4.59 -3.63 -2.73
C ILE A 59 4.44 -4.30 -4.10
N PHE A 60 3.33 -5.00 -4.36
CA PHE A 60 3.09 -5.58 -5.69
C PHE A 60 2.98 -4.56 -6.80
N LYS A 61 2.35 -3.40 -6.56
CA LYS A 61 2.29 -2.31 -7.56
C LYS A 61 3.67 -1.75 -7.92
N SER A 62 4.69 -1.99 -7.10
CA SER A 62 6.07 -1.54 -7.34
C SER A 62 7.07 -2.70 -7.49
N ALA A 63 6.57 -3.93 -7.70
CA ALA A 63 7.39 -5.13 -7.71
C ALA A 63 8.52 -5.09 -8.75
N ASP A 64 8.23 -4.59 -9.96
CA ASP A 64 9.23 -4.51 -11.02
C ASP A 64 10.39 -3.59 -10.64
N SER A 65 10.10 -2.41 -10.08
CA SER A 65 11.14 -1.48 -9.61
C SER A 65 11.94 -2.06 -8.44
N ILE A 66 11.30 -2.85 -7.57
CA ILE A 66 11.94 -3.49 -6.44
C ILE A 66 12.92 -4.58 -6.90
N LYS A 67 12.51 -5.43 -7.84
CA LYS A 67 13.39 -6.46 -8.45
C LYS A 67 14.56 -5.85 -9.21
N LYS A 68 14.37 -4.69 -9.84
CA LYS A 68 15.45 -4.00 -10.56
C LYS A 68 16.49 -3.41 -9.62
N ALA A 69 16.12 -3.07 -8.38
CA ALA A 69 17.04 -2.55 -7.36
C ALA A 69 17.89 -3.66 -6.69
N GLU A 70 17.65 -4.93 -7.02
CA GLU A 70 18.49 -6.06 -6.60
C GLU A 70 19.80 -6.15 -7.41
N VAL A 71 19.86 -5.51 -8.59
CA VAL A 71 20.96 -5.58 -9.58
C VAL A 71 21.99 -4.46 -9.39
#